data_AF-A0A524CNU4-F1
#
_entry.id   AF-A0A524CNU4-F1
#
_cell.length_a   1.000
_cell.length_b   1.000
_cell.length_c   1.000
_cell.angle_alpha   90.00
_cell.angle_beta   90.00
_cell.angle_gamma   90.00
#
_symmetry.space_group_name_H-M   'P 1'
#
loop_
_entity.id
_entity.type
_entity.pdbx_description
1 polymer ?
#
loop_
_entity_poly.entity_id
_entity_poly.type
_entity_poly.pdbx_seq_one_letter_code
_entity_poly.pdbx_strand_id
1 'polypeptide(L)'
;GIEIYESTNIKIRNNLISKNPTDGLYIYSSSQNKIENNNIQNNNGNGVLIETGGGYNFISDNNIQNNNDNGILIEFDGGNNFISDNNIQNNLINGFLIKSSNNNSITLNIIFNNTNGIYLFGTTKNKITINEITSNNYGICLNLSDHNLIFNNSISNNKVGIIFLSECKFNTINKNLISYNLINGISLRDMSSENLISHNHIFNSSYGIHLNRSHSNEIESNLLYNNEAGIYFISTSYNYVFQNWIWNNTIPLTGDFSKDYVVNNFYYSFYRPDSDGDGLIDEIEFIIGTNPACVDTDGDNFLDGYEYEYKSDPLDPSDFPKIWKDDFDTLMLYLEGNSTLLQNVVDWSEGNETLIDTIILQLQQNSTLLQKVIGWLGGNASEIQQLFTNLHGNATLLEYVVLQLESNSTLIQAVNALATQNAQKLSELNISLSSDIDTLKAIINQLGIQAGDTDYDGLTDLEEMGYGTDPLKLDTDCDNLNDLFEIKLGTDPLDDDTDDDGFYDGVEVASGTDPLNAQDFPGKITPSGGLNFGLITLIIGIVSSVALGIAGGIFYYLKKIRVNQI
;
A
#
# COMPACT_ATOMS: atom_id res chain seq x y z
N GLY A 1 6.03 -8.23 -43.31
CA GLY A 1 4.95 -9.22 -43.44
C GLY A 1 3.88 -8.67 -44.35
N ILE A 2 3.06 -7.75 -43.84
CA ILE A 2 2.34 -6.80 -44.71
C ILE A 2 3.27 -5.62 -45.00
N GLU A 3 3.18 -5.07 -46.21
CA GLU A 3 3.90 -3.88 -46.65
C GLU A 3 2.91 -2.86 -47.23
N ILE A 4 3.01 -1.60 -46.81
CA ILE A 4 2.30 -0.45 -47.36
C ILE A 4 3.34 0.49 -47.96
N TYR A 5 3.23 0.77 -49.25
CA TYR A 5 4.17 1.61 -49.99
C TYR A 5 3.44 2.77 -50.67
N GLU A 6 3.92 4.01 -50.48
CA GLU A 6 3.41 5.25 -51.10
C GLU A 6 1.87 5.39 -51.12
N SER A 7 1.21 4.97 -50.04
CA SER A 7 -0.24 4.81 -49.94
C SER A 7 -0.85 5.66 -48.83
N THR A 8 -2.16 5.95 -48.95
CA THR A 8 -2.89 6.68 -47.91
C THR A 8 -4.23 6.02 -47.59
N ASN A 9 -4.73 6.26 -46.37
CA ASN A 9 -6.04 5.78 -45.89
C ASN A 9 -6.22 4.25 -45.92
N ILE A 10 -5.12 3.49 -45.90
CA ILE A 10 -5.15 2.03 -45.78
C ILE A 10 -5.61 1.64 -44.37
N LYS A 11 -6.38 0.55 -44.26
CA LYS A 11 -6.96 0.06 -43.00
C LYS A 11 -6.61 -1.42 -42.82
N ILE A 12 -5.76 -1.72 -41.86
CA ILE A 12 -5.36 -3.08 -41.47
C ILE A 12 -6.00 -3.37 -40.11
N ARG A 13 -6.95 -4.32 -40.08
CA ARG A 13 -7.68 -4.68 -38.85
C ARG A 13 -7.97 -6.16 -38.70
N ASN A 14 -8.02 -6.61 -37.44
CA ASN A 14 -8.42 -7.95 -37.04
C ASN A 14 -7.52 -9.05 -37.64
N ASN A 15 -6.23 -8.76 -37.88
CA ASN A 15 -5.28 -9.69 -38.47
C ASN A 15 -4.38 -10.34 -37.42
N LEU A 16 -3.93 -11.57 -37.71
CA LEU A 16 -2.79 -12.20 -37.06
C LEU A 16 -1.57 -12.08 -38.00
N ILE A 17 -0.59 -11.25 -37.61
CA ILE A 17 0.65 -11.00 -38.37
C ILE A 17 1.80 -11.64 -37.60
N SER A 18 2.27 -12.81 -38.03
CA SER A 18 3.26 -13.56 -37.24
C SER A 18 4.23 -14.39 -38.05
N LYS A 19 5.39 -14.70 -37.43
CA LYS A 19 6.45 -15.57 -37.98
C LYS A 19 7.03 -15.08 -39.32
N ASN A 20 7.07 -13.76 -39.51
CA ASN A 20 7.71 -13.15 -40.66
C ASN A 20 9.25 -13.17 -40.53
N PRO A 21 10.00 -13.32 -41.64
CA PRO A 21 11.47 -13.33 -41.63
C PRO A 21 12.11 -11.94 -41.42
N THR A 22 11.30 -10.89 -41.49
CA THR A 22 11.63 -9.49 -41.21
C THR A 22 10.51 -8.91 -40.33
N ASP A 23 10.17 -7.63 -40.46
CA ASP A 23 9.10 -6.97 -39.72
C ASP A 23 7.72 -7.62 -39.94
N GLY A 24 6.84 -7.48 -38.96
CA GLY A 24 5.42 -7.85 -39.10
C GLY A 24 4.72 -6.99 -40.14
N LEU A 25 4.73 -5.67 -39.93
CA LEU A 25 4.06 -4.68 -40.76
C LEU A 25 5.04 -3.53 -41.08
N TYR A 26 5.30 -3.28 -42.36
CA TYR A 26 6.16 -2.19 -42.85
C TYR A 26 5.32 -1.12 -43.55
N ILE A 27 5.53 0.15 -43.21
CA ILE A 27 4.84 1.32 -43.76
C ILE A 27 5.88 2.30 -44.27
N TYR A 28 5.99 2.44 -45.59
CA TYR A 28 6.96 3.29 -46.24
C TYR A 28 6.28 4.44 -46.99
N SER A 29 6.68 5.70 -46.74
CA SER A 29 6.20 6.89 -47.48
C SER A 29 4.67 7.01 -47.52
N SER A 30 4.00 6.60 -46.44
CA SER A 30 2.56 6.34 -46.43
C SER A 30 1.89 6.98 -45.21
N SER A 31 0.80 7.72 -45.41
CA SER A 31 0.16 8.58 -44.39
C SER A 31 -1.33 8.29 -44.17
N GLN A 32 -1.89 8.73 -43.04
CA GLN A 32 -3.31 8.56 -42.70
C GLN A 32 -3.77 7.09 -42.63
N ASN A 33 -2.86 6.15 -42.43
CA ASN A 33 -3.19 4.72 -42.36
C ASN A 33 -3.66 4.35 -40.95
N LYS A 34 -4.50 3.31 -40.87
CA LYS A 34 -5.09 2.81 -39.62
C LYS A 34 -4.72 1.35 -39.42
N ILE A 35 -4.00 1.09 -38.33
CA ILE A 35 -3.58 -0.24 -37.88
C ILE A 35 -4.30 -0.45 -36.56
N GLU A 36 -5.49 -1.07 -36.61
CA GLU A 36 -6.44 -1.09 -35.50
C GLU A 36 -6.83 -2.54 -35.16
N ASN A 37 -6.67 -2.97 -33.90
CA ASN A 37 -7.01 -4.32 -33.41
C ASN A 37 -6.34 -5.49 -34.18
N ASN A 38 -5.01 -5.53 -34.24
CA ASN A 38 -4.24 -6.64 -34.82
C ASN A 38 -3.36 -7.32 -33.76
N ASN A 39 -3.11 -8.63 -33.93
CA ASN A 39 -2.14 -9.38 -33.14
C ASN A 39 -0.85 -9.58 -33.94
N ILE A 40 0.22 -8.89 -33.56
CA ILE A 40 1.48 -8.78 -34.32
C ILE A 40 2.60 -9.41 -33.49
N GLN A 41 3.01 -10.64 -33.82
CA GLN A 41 3.81 -11.43 -32.89
C GLN A 41 4.84 -12.40 -33.51
N ASN A 42 5.93 -12.65 -32.79
CA ASN A 42 6.96 -13.63 -33.19
C ASN A 42 7.57 -13.32 -34.58
N ASN A 43 7.83 -12.04 -34.89
CA ASN A 43 8.48 -11.63 -36.14
C ASN A 43 9.99 -11.43 -35.92
N ASN A 44 10.78 -11.70 -36.96
CA ASN A 44 12.25 -11.62 -36.86
C ASN A 44 12.82 -10.19 -36.94
N GLY A 45 12.00 -9.21 -37.30
CA GLY A 45 12.32 -7.77 -37.19
C GLY A 45 11.42 -7.08 -36.16
N ASN A 46 10.93 -5.89 -36.49
CA ASN A 46 9.98 -5.15 -35.65
C ASN A 46 8.56 -5.74 -35.74
N GLY A 47 7.69 -5.44 -34.78
CA GLY A 47 6.26 -5.67 -34.93
C GLY A 47 5.68 -4.76 -36.02
N VAL A 48 5.78 -3.46 -35.83
CA VAL A 48 5.43 -2.41 -36.79
C VAL A 48 6.62 -1.50 -37.05
N LEU A 49 6.92 -1.23 -38.31
CA LEU A 49 7.90 -0.22 -38.75
C LEU A 49 7.19 0.82 -39.62
N ILE A 50 7.27 2.09 -39.24
CA ILE A 50 6.93 3.24 -40.09
C ILE A 50 8.23 3.95 -40.46
N GLU A 51 8.49 4.11 -41.76
CA GLU A 51 9.72 4.71 -42.26
C GLU A 51 9.44 5.75 -43.35
N THR A 52 10.12 6.90 -43.26
CA THR A 52 10.17 7.96 -44.28
C THR A 52 8.82 8.64 -44.60
N GLY A 53 8.73 9.95 -44.39
CA GLY A 53 7.88 10.85 -45.20
C GLY A 53 6.35 10.75 -45.11
N GLY A 54 5.76 9.91 -44.25
CA GLY A 54 4.32 9.61 -44.24
C GLY A 54 3.65 9.75 -42.87
N GLY A 55 3.42 10.97 -42.40
CA GLY A 55 2.84 11.21 -41.06
C GLY A 55 1.36 10.86 -40.88
N TYR A 56 0.80 11.21 -39.71
CA TYR A 56 -0.64 11.07 -39.38
C TYR A 56 -1.18 9.62 -39.41
N ASN A 57 -0.37 8.61 -39.18
CA ASN A 57 -0.87 7.24 -39.01
C ASN A 57 -1.47 7.03 -37.61
N PHE A 58 -2.42 6.10 -37.53
CA PHE A 58 -3.10 5.69 -36.31
C PHE A 58 -2.77 4.22 -36.04
N ILE A 59 -2.15 3.94 -34.90
CA ILE A 59 -1.89 2.59 -34.41
C ILE A 59 -2.68 2.44 -33.11
N SER A 60 -3.78 1.69 -33.10
CA SER A 60 -4.54 1.46 -31.87
C SER A 60 -5.04 0.04 -31.63
N ASP A 61 -5.30 -0.29 -30.37
CA ASP A 61 -5.90 -1.55 -29.95
C ASP A 61 -5.08 -2.80 -30.34
N ASN A 62 -3.80 -2.67 -30.73
CA ASN A 62 -3.00 -3.80 -31.21
C ASN A 62 -2.29 -4.51 -30.05
N ASN A 63 -2.17 -5.84 -30.17
CA ASN A 63 -1.34 -6.66 -29.30
C ASN A 63 -0.02 -6.99 -30.03
N ILE A 64 1.10 -6.41 -29.58
CA ILE A 64 2.39 -6.45 -30.28
C ILE A 64 3.44 -7.10 -29.38
N GLN A 65 3.85 -8.33 -29.70
CA GLN A 65 4.62 -9.14 -28.73
C GLN A 65 5.65 -10.12 -29.30
N ASN A 66 6.70 -10.38 -28.54
CA ASN A 66 7.73 -11.39 -28.87
C ASN A 66 8.40 -11.14 -30.23
N ASN A 67 8.59 -9.88 -30.64
CA ASN A 67 9.34 -9.55 -31.86
C ASN A 67 10.83 -9.36 -31.54
N ASN A 68 11.70 -9.73 -32.48
CA ASN A 68 13.15 -9.78 -32.25
C ASN A 68 13.85 -8.40 -32.27
N ASP A 69 13.19 -7.36 -32.78
CA ASP A 69 13.65 -5.98 -32.65
C ASP A 69 12.73 -5.19 -31.71
N ASN A 70 12.05 -4.15 -32.21
CA ASN A 70 11.11 -3.33 -31.43
C ASN A 70 9.67 -3.83 -31.59
N GLY A 71 8.79 -3.52 -30.64
CA GLY A 71 7.36 -3.65 -30.84
C GLY A 71 6.89 -2.72 -31.96
N ILE A 72 7.11 -1.41 -31.78
CA ILE A 72 6.90 -0.37 -32.80
C ILE A 72 8.20 0.43 -33.01
N LEU A 73 8.52 0.73 -34.27
CA LEU A 73 9.55 1.68 -34.69
C LEU A 73 8.92 2.72 -35.62
N ILE A 74 9.14 4.01 -35.35
CA ILE A 74 8.84 5.12 -36.27
C ILE A 74 10.15 5.88 -36.54
N GLU A 75 10.62 5.88 -37.80
CA GLU A 75 11.92 6.42 -38.19
C GLU A 75 11.84 7.36 -39.41
N PHE A 76 12.46 8.55 -39.32
CA PHE A 76 12.49 9.59 -40.39
C PHE A 76 11.12 9.97 -40.98
N ASP A 77 10.08 9.80 -40.17
CA ASP A 77 8.70 10.04 -40.58
C ASP A 77 8.28 11.52 -40.47
N GLY A 78 7.25 11.92 -41.23
CA GLY A 78 6.63 13.24 -41.19
C GLY A 78 5.95 13.61 -39.87
N GLY A 79 5.80 12.67 -38.94
CA GLY A 79 5.32 12.89 -37.58
C GLY A 79 3.80 13.00 -37.47
N ASN A 80 3.32 13.54 -36.35
CA ASN A 80 1.88 13.67 -36.08
C ASN A 80 1.13 12.33 -36.02
N ASN A 81 1.82 11.22 -35.72
CA ASN A 81 1.19 9.91 -35.56
C ASN A 81 0.48 9.80 -34.20
N PHE A 82 -0.56 9.00 -34.15
CA PHE A 82 -1.37 8.71 -32.96
C PHE A 82 -1.23 7.23 -32.63
N ILE A 83 -0.66 6.92 -31.47
CA ILE A 83 -0.40 5.57 -31.00
C ILE A 83 -1.13 5.42 -29.67
N SER A 84 -2.24 4.67 -29.64
CA SER A 84 -3.03 4.54 -28.42
C SER A 84 -3.57 3.14 -28.14
N ASP A 85 -3.82 2.83 -26.87
CA ASP A 85 -4.55 1.60 -26.48
C ASP A 85 -3.86 0.29 -26.94
N ASN A 86 -2.56 0.31 -27.24
CA ASN A 86 -1.81 -0.88 -27.65
C ASN A 86 -1.18 -1.60 -26.45
N ASN A 87 -1.19 -2.92 -26.49
CA ASN A 87 -0.45 -3.78 -25.56
C ASN A 87 0.88 -4.21 -26.21
N ILE A 88 2.03 -3.78 -25.67
CA ILE A 88 3.34 -3.95 -26.28
C ILE A 88 4.31 -4.65 -25.30
N GLN A 89 4.55 -5.95 -25.51
CA GLN A 89 5.25 -6.76 -24.51
C GLN A 89 6.28 -7.75 -25.04
N ASN A 90 7.32 -8.02 -24.24
CA ASN A 90 8.33 -9.06 -24.49
C ASN A 90 9.07 -8.91 -25.85
N ASN A 91 9.23 -7.69 -26.37
CA ASN A 91 10.04 -7.43 -27.56
C ASN A 91 11.51 -7.22 -27.15
N LEU A 92 12.45 -7.74 -27.95
CA LEU A 92 13.84 -7.88 -27.51
C LEU A 92 14.53 -6.52 -27.26
N ILE A 93 14.19 -5.48 -28.03
CA ILE A 93 14.78 -4.15 -27.92
C ILE A 93 13.80 -3.19 -27.24
N ASN A 94 13.16 -2.26 -27.95
CA ASN A 94 12.21 -1.33 -27.34
C ASN A 94 10.78 -1.85 -27.49
N GLY A 95 9.90 -1.56 -26.52
CA GLY A 95 8.46 -1.63 -26.77
C GLY A 95 8.12 -0.66 -27.91
N PHE A 96 8.53 0.59 -27.77
CA PHE A 96 8.36 1.62 -28.78
C PHE A 96 9.61 2.48 -28.95
N LEU A 97 10.12 2.63 -30.17
CA LEU A 97 11.19 3.57 -30.54
C LEU A 97 10.66 4.61 -31.54
N ILE A 98 10.87 5.89 -31.26
CA ILE A 98 10.69 6.99 -32.22
C ILE A 98 12.05 7.64 -32.49
N LYS A 99 12.41 7.73 -33.77
CA LYS A 99 13.67 8.27 -34.24
C LYS A 99 13.45 9.32 -35.32
N SER A 100 13.91 10.55 -35.07
CA SER A 100 13.79 11.68 -36.01
C SER A 100 12.35 11.94 -36.53
N SER A 101 11.33 11.60 -35.73
CA SER A 101 9.92 11.88 -36.00
C SER A 101 9.32 12.65 -34.83
N ASN A 102 8.51 13.66 -35.14
CA ASN A 102 8.16 14.75 -34.23
C ASN A 102 6.65 14.90 -34.06
N ASN A 103 6.22 15.56 -32.97
CA ASN A 103 4.81 15.88 -32.70
C ASN A 103 3.88 14.65 -32.66
N ASN A 104 4.38 13.47 -32.31
CA ASN A 104 3.59 12.25 -32.16
C ASN A 104 2.88 12.21 -30.79
N SER A 105 1.74 11.53 -30.73
CA SER A 105 0.96 11.33 -29.51
C SER A 105 0.94 9.85 -29.14
N ILE A 106 1.45 9.52 -27.95
CA ILE A 106 1.55 8.17 -27.40
C ILE A 106 0.70 8.14 -26.13
N THR A 107 -0.46 7.48 -26.15
CA THR A 107 -1.41 7.56 -25.03
C THR A 107 -2.13 6.25 -24.72
N LEU A 108 -2.43 5.95 -23.45
CA LEU A 108 -3.18 4.73 -23.07
C LEU A 108 -2.54 3.40 -23.50
N ASN A 109 -1.24 3.36 -23.82
CA ASN A 109 -0.55 2.11 -24.15
C ASN A 109 -0.04 1.41 -22.89
N ILE A 110 -0.05 0.08 -22.91
CA ILE A 110 0.48 -0.78 -21.85
C ILE A 110 1.77 -1.42 -22.40
N ILE A 111 2.92 -1.15 -21.77
CA ILE A 111 4.25 -1.46 -22.32
C ILE A 111 5.15 -2.12 -21.27
N PHE A 112 5.45 -3.42 -21.42
CA PHE A 112 6.20 -4.16 -20.40
C PHE A 112 7.09 -5.30 -20.89
N ASN A 113 8.07 -5.69 -20.05
CA ASN A 113 9.05 -6.77 -20.32
C ASN A 113 9.87 -6.58 -21.63
N ASN A 114 10.09 -5.35 -22.08
CA ASN A 114 11.00 -5.06 -23.20
C ASN A 114 12.37 -4.61 -22.64
N THR A 115 13.43 -4.54 -23.46
CA THR A 115 14.71 -3.96 -23.00
C THR A 115 14.50 -2.50 -22.57
N ASN A 116 13.76 -1.69 -23.33
CA ASN A 116 13.25 -0.39 -22.88
C ASN A 116 11.75 -0.26 -23.22
N GLY A 117 10.97 0.48 -22.43
CA GLY A 117 9.55 0.73 -22.70
C GLY A 117 9.36 1.64 -23.92
N ILE A 118 9.56 2.95 -23.71
CA ILE A 118 9.54 3.97 -24.77
C ILE A 118 10.93 4.60 -24.92
N TYR A 119 11.41 4.74 -26.16
CA TYR A 119 12.67 5.37 -26.49
C TYR A 119 12.46 6.49 -27.52
N LEU A 120 12.95 7.70 -27.21
CA LEU A 120 12.98 8.86 -28.10
C LEU A 120 14.43 9.16 -28.49
N PHE A 121 14.72 9.20 -29.80
CA PHE A 121 16.06 9.50 -30.34
C PHE A 121 16.03 10.63 -31.38
N GLY A 122 16.64 11.78 -31.08
CA GLY A 122 16.68 12.90 -32.03
C GLY A 122 15.30 13.48 -32.35
N THR A 123 14.40 13.58 -31.35
CA THR A 123 12.98 13.93 -31.58
C THR A 123 12.50 15.11 -30.74
N THR A 124 11.43 15.77 -31.20
CA THR A 124 10.83 16.90 -30.50
C THR A 124 9.29 16.94 -30.54
N LYS A 125 8.70 17.60 -29.53
CA LYS A 125 7.25 17.86 -29.39
C LYS A 125 6.38 16.61 -29.26
N ASN A 126 6.96 15.44 -28.98
CA ASN A 126 6.18 14.23 -28.74
C ASN A 126 5.49 14.33 -27.38
N LYS A 127 4.27 13.79 -27.30
CA LYS A 127 3.46 13.72 -26.09
C LYS A 127 3.31 12.27 -25.68
N ILE A 128 3.76 11.94 -24.47
CA ILE A 128 3.64 10.62 -23.85
C ILE A 128 2.69 10.81 -22.66
N THR A 129 1.45 10.35 -22.79
CA THR A 129 0.39 10.65 -21.81
C THR A 129 -0.39 9.42 -21.36
N ILE A 130 -0.60 9.23 -20.06
CA ILE A 130 -1.51 8.16 -19.57
C ILE A 130 -1.13 6.75 -20.09
N ASN A 131 0.17 6.44 -20.22
CA ASN A 131 0.65 5.10 -20.54
C ASN A 131 1.03 4.36 -19.25
N GLU A 132 0.92 3.04 -19.27
CA GLU A 132 1.43 2.14 -18.22
C GLU A 132 2.71 1.47 -18.71
N ILE A 133 3.83 1.67 -18.02
CA ILE A 133 5.16 1.26 -18.49
C ILE A 133 5.92 0.53 -17.38
N THR A 134 6.00 -0.79 -17.46
CA THR A 134 6.51 -1.61 -16.34
C THR A 134 7.53 -2.67 -16.71
N SER A 135 8.39 -3.06 -15.77
CA SER A 135 9.29 -4.22 -15.94
C SER A 135 10.26 -4.16 -17.14
N ASN A 136 10.70 -2.96 -17.56
CA ASN A 136 11.73 -2.75 -18.59
C ASN A 136 13.07 -2.33 -17.95
N ASN A 137 14.19 -2.26 -18.68
CA ASN A 137 15.39 -1.62 -18.11
C ASN A 137 15.17 -0.11 -17.96
N TYR A 138 14.78 0.57 -19.04
CA TYR A 138 14.36 1.98 -18.97
C TYR A 138 12.87 2.05 -19.28
N GLY A 139 12.07 2.69 -18.42
CA GLY A 139 10.65 2.93 -18.70
C GLY A 139 10.49 3.89 -19.88
N ILE A 140 10.93 5.13 -19.72
CA ILE A 140 11.04 6.12 -20.81
C ILE A 140 12.48 6.61 -20.92
N CYS A 141 13.04 6.58 -22.12
CA CYS A 141 14.38 7.04 -22.43
C CYS A 141 14.32 8.18 -23.45
N LEU A 142 14.94 9.32 -23.13
CA LEU A 142 15.17 10.44 -24.05
C LEU A 142 16.66 10.50 -24.37
N ASN A 143 17.00 10.59 -25.66
CA ASN A 143 18.36 10.76 -26.14
C ASN A 143 18.39 11.80 -27.27
N LEU A 144 19.18 12.87 -27.13
CA LEU A 144 19.20 14.02 -28.05
C LEU A 144 17.77 14.50 -28.40
N SER A 145 16.86 14.53 -27.43
CA SER A 145 15.42 14.76 -27.66
C SER A 145 14.89 15.87 -26.77
N ASP A 146 14.27 16.87 -27.41
CA ASP A 146 13.98 18.17 -26.79
C ASP A 146 12.50 18.55 -26.88
N HIS A 147 12.00 19.37 -25.96
CA HIS A 147 10.61 19.86 -25.96
C HIS A 147 9.54 18.75 -25.98
N ASN A 148 9.80 17.58 -25.41
CA ASN A 148 8.83 16.49 -25.28
C ASN A 148 8.07 16.61 -23.95
N LEU A 149 6.80 16.20 -23.96
CA LEU A 149 5.93 16.20 -22.77
C LEU A 149 5.67 14.76 -22.32
N ILE A 150 6.03 14.45 -21.09
CA ILE A 150 5.73 13.18 -20.43
C ILE A 150 4.80 13.49 -19.27
N PHE A 151 3.52 13.16 -19.43
CA PHE A 151 2.45 13.63 -18.54
C PHE A 151 1.51 12.53 -18.06
N ASN A 152 1.25 12.44 -16.75
CA ASN A 152 0.26 11.52 -16.18
C ASN A 152 0.45 10.03 -16.58
N ASN A 153 1.69 9.56 -16.71
CA ASN A 153 1.99 8.14 -16.96
C ASN A 153 2.23 7.38 -15.65
N SER A 154 1.97 6.07 -15.66
CA SER A 154 2.33 5.14 -14.58
C SER A 154 3.58 4.35 -14.98
N ILE A 155 4.68 4.49 -14.24
CA ILE A 155 6.01 3.97 -14.60
C ILE A 155 6.64 3.23 -13.43
N SER A 156 6.54 1.90 -13.41
CA SER A 156 6.94 1.11 -12.23
C SER A 156 7.76 -0.15 -12.52
N ASN A 157 8.50 -0.63 -11.53
CA ASN A 157 9.27 -1.87 -11.63
C ASN A 157 10.33 -1.90 -12.75
N ASN A 158 10.76 -0.74 -13.28
CA ASN A 158 11.82 -0.66 -14.27
C ASN A 158 13.19 -0.54 -13.57
N LYS A 159 14.31 -0.76 -14.28
CA LYS A 159 15.64 -0.48 -13.69
C LYS A 159 15.87 1.02 -13.49
N VAL A 160 15.36 1.85 -14.40
CA VAL A 160 15.20 3.30 -14.26
C VAL A 160 13.84 3.70 -14.83
N GLY A 161 13.06 4.52 -14.13
CA GLY A 161 11.74 4.96 -14.58
C GLY A 161 11.84 5.85 -15.83
N ILE A 162 12.41 7.05 -15.68
CA ILE A 162 12.68 8.00 -16.78
C ILE A 162 14.17 8.33 -16.81
N ILE A 163 14.79 8.30 -18.00
CA ILE A 163 16.21 8.65 -18.17
C ILE A 163 16.43 9.60 -19.35
N PHE A 164 17.28 10.59 -19.15
CA PHE A 164 17.75 11.54 -20.16
C PHE A 164 19.22 11.24 -20.47
N LEU A 165 19.58 11.20 -21.75
CA LEU A 165 20.90 10.92 -22.27
C LEU A 165 21.29 11.99 -23.30
N SER A 166 22.59 12.29 -23.39
CA SER A 166 23.17 13.15 -24.46
C SER A 166 22.41 14.46 -24.70
N GLU A 167 22.58 15.46 -23.83
CA GLU A 167 22.08 16.84 -24.03
C GLU A 167 20.58 16.98 -24.37
N CYS A 168 19.68 16.40 -23.55
CA CYS A 168 18.23 16.62 -23.70
C CYS A 168 17.77 17.93 -23.04
N LYS A 169 16.98 18.76 -23.74
CA LYS A 169 16.59 20.12 -23.30
C LYS A 169 15.10 20.45 -23.44
N PHE A 170 14.59 21.37 -22.62
CA PHE A 170 13.21 21.88 -22.68
C PHE A 170 12.09 20.83 -22.54
N ASN A 171 12.40 19.62 -22.07
CA ASN A 171 11.37 18.59 -21.85
C ASN A 171 10.60 18.88 -20.55
N THR A 172 9.34 18.45 -20.51
CA THR A 172 8.47 18.59 -19.33
C THR A 172 8.04 17.21 -18.84
N ILE A 173 8.39 16.89 -17.60
CA ILE A 173 7.97 15.67 -16.89
C ILE A 173 6.97 16.09 -15.81
N ASN A 174 5.67 15.86 -16.03
CA ASN A 174 4.63 16.41 -15.16
C ASN A 174 3.55 15.40 -14.73
N LYS A 175 3.16 15.38 -13.44
CA LYS A 175 2.09 14.51 -12.91
C LYS A 175 2.25 13.00 -13.13
N ASN A 176 3.47 12.49 -13.34
CA ASN A 176 3.68 11.05 -13.51
C ASN A 176 3.77 10.34 -12.15
N LEU A 177 3.27 9.11 -12.10
CA LEU A 177 3.40 8.19 -10.97
C LEU A 177 4.57 7.24 -11.26
N ILE A 178 5.64 7.32 -10.47
CA ILE A 178 6.92 6.64 -10.74
C ILE A 178 7.35 5.86 -9.50
N SER A 179 7.29 4.53 -9.53
CA SER A 179 7.40 3.72 -8.31
C SER A 179 8.18 2.41 -8.47
N TYR A 180 8.80 1.92 -7.39
CA TYR A 180 9.47 0.61 -7.38
C TYR A 180 10.56 0.45 -8.46
N ASN A 181 11.25 1.54 -8.85
CA ASN A 181 12.28 1.47 -9.89
C ASN A 181 13.65 1.19 -9.28
N LEU A 182 14.36 0.15 -9.75
CA LEU A 182 15.51 -0.44 -9.05
C LEU A 182 16.63 0.56 -8.71
N ILE A 183 16.89 1.55 -9.58
CA ILE A 183 17.99 2.50 -9.39
C ILE A 183 17.49 3.94 -9.28
N ASN A 184 16.80 4.47 -10.30
CA ASN A 184 16.29 5.85 -10.23
C ASN A 184 14.83 5.92 -10.69
N GLY A 185 14.03 6.74 -10.03
CA GLY A 185 12.73 7.17 -10.56
C GLY A 185 12.92 8.02 -11.81
N ILE A 186 13.63 9.14 -11.69
CA ILE A 186 14.04 10.00 -12.81
C ILE A 186 15.56 10.20 -12.77
N SER A 187 16.25 10.16 -13.91
CA SER A 187 17.68 10.49 -14.01
C SER A 187 17.99 11.43 -15.17
N LEU A 188 18.58 12.60 -14.87
CA LEU A 188 19.03 13.58 -15.86
C LEU A 188 20.55 13.51 -15.98
N ARG A 189 21.06 13.32 -17.21
CA ARG A 189 22.49 13.07 -17.46
C ARG A 189 23.07 13.94 -18.56
N ASP A 190 24.40 13.93 -18.66
CA ASP A 190 25.15 14.34 -19.86
C ASP A 190 24.75 15.70 -20.41
N MET A 191 24.89 16.76 -19.59
CA MET A 191 24.59 18.15 -19.93
C MET A 191 23.12 18.45 -20.30
N SER A 192 22.19 17.55 -19.95
CA SER A 192 20.75 17.83 -20.02
C SER A 192 20.39 19.05 -19.16
N SER A 193 19.64 19.98 -19.75
CA SER A 193 19.47 21.34 -19.23
C SER A 193 18.14 21.97 -19.64
N GLU A 194 17.66 22.95 -18.87
CA GLU A 194 16.42 23.67 -19.16
C GLU A 194 15.17 22.76 -19.22
N ASN A 195 15.20 21.61 -18.53
CA ASN A 195 14.06 20.69 -18.40
C ASN A 195 13.27 20.99 -17.11
N LEU A 196 11.95 20.79 -17.15
CA LEU A 196 11.04 20.93 -16.02
C LEU A 196 10.59 19.55 -15.52
N ILE A 197 10.79 19.28 -14.23
CA ILE A 197 10.27 18.12 -13.52
C ILE A 197 9.30 18.63 -12.46
N SER A 198 7.99 18.43 -12.61
CA SER A 198 7.04 18.95 -11.62
C SER A 198 5.81 18.11 -11.33
N HIS A 199 5.30 18.20 -10.09
CA HIS A 199 4.08 17.51 -9.67
C HIS A 199 4.11 15.97 -9.83
N ASN A 200 5.28 15.34 -9.95
CA ASN A 200 5.39 13.89 -10.06
C ASN A 200 5.40 13.23 -8.67
N HIS A 201 4.85 12.02 -8.57
CA HIS A 201 4.90 11.18 -7.36
C HIS A 201 5.97 10.10 -7.57
N ILE A 202 7.06 10.13 -6.79
CA ILE A 202 8.27 9.33 -7.04
C ILE A 202 8.70 8.58 -5.77
N PHE A 203 8.57 7.25 -5.77
CA PHE A 203 8.80 6.48 -4.55
C PHE A 203 9.38 5.06 -4.73
N ASN A 204 9.83 4.46 -3.62
CA ASN A 204 10.37 3.10 -3.56
C ASN A 204 11.50 2.83 -4.58
N SER A 205 12.42 3.78 -4.78
CA SER A 205 13.58 3.66 -5.68
C SER A 205 14.88 3.96 -4.93
N SER A 206 16.07 3.52 -5.40
CA SER A 206 17.32 3.96 -4.73
C SER A 206 17.49 5.50 -4.79
N TYR A 207 17.19 6.10 -5.94
CA TYR A 207 17.19 7.56 -6.09
C TYR A 207 15.85 8.02 -6.64
N GLY A 208 15.15 8.94 -5.96
CA GLY A 208 13.93 9.53 -6.50
C GLY A 208 14.22 10.31 -7.80
N ILE A 209 15.01 11.38 -7.68
CA ILE A 209 15.59 12.11 -8.81
C ILE A 209 17.13 12.10 -8.71
N HIS A 210 17.81 11.75 -9.80
CA HIS A 210 19.28 11.74 -9.86
C HIS A 210 19.78 12.66 -10.98
N LEU A 211 20.44 13.75 -10.58
CA LEU A 211 21.08 14.73 -11.45
C LEU A 211 22.58 14.43 -11.59
N ASN A 212 23.05 14.23 -12.82
CA ASN A 212 24.43 13.83 -13.11
C ASN A 212 25.01 14.63 -14.27
N ARG A 213 25.92 15.57 -13.99
CA ARG A 213 26.47 16.51 -15.00
C ARG A 213 25.37 17.29 -15.74
N SER A 214 24.23 17.51 -15.09
CA SER A 214 23.10 18.29 -15.59
C SER A 214 23.06 19.66 -14.93
N HIS A 215 22.55 20.66 -15.65
CA HIS A 215 22.55 22.04 -15.19
C HIS A 215 21.28 22.79 -15.61
N SER A 216 20.93 23.87 -14.92
CA SER A 216 19.83 24.76 -15.36
C SER A 216 18.48 24.07 -15.52
N ASN A 217 18.21 22.96 -14.81
CA ASN A 217 16.90 22.30 -14.79
C ASN A 217 16.06 22.80 -13.62
N GLU A 218 14.75 22.70 -13.74
CA GLU A 218 13.78 23.11 -12.73
C GLU A 218 13.06 21.89 -12.16
N ILE A 219 13.05 21.77 -10.84
CA ILE A 219 12.45 20.65 -10.10
C ILE A 219 11.53 21.24 -9.05
N GLU A 220 10.22 21.17 -9.30
CA GLU A 220 9.22 21.86 -8.47
C GLU A 220 7.99 21.02 -8.10
N SER A 221 7.51 21.20 -6.86
CA SER A 221 6.23 20.64 -6.41
C SER A 221 6.08 19.12 -6.60
N ASN A 222 7.18 18.36 -6.64
CA ASN A 222 7.15 16.89 -6.72
C ASN A 222 7.02 16.27 -5.32
N LEU A 223 6.40 15.09 -5.23
CA LEU A 223 6.29 14.28 -4.01
C LEU A 223 7.28 13.11 -4.11
N LEU A 224 8.32 13.11 -3.26
CA LEU A 224 9.39 12.11 -3.25
C LEU A 224 9.45 11.39 -1.89
N TYR A 225 9.23 10.08 -1.85
CA TYR A 225 9.19 9.34 -0.58
C TYR A 225 9.63 7.88 -0.67
N ASN A 226 10.02 7.30 0.47
CA ASN A 226 10.46 5.90 0.58
C ASN A 226 11.61 5.53 -0.38
N ASN A 227 12.44 6.51 -0.78
CA ASN A 227 13.65 6.27 -1.58
C ASN A 227 14.88 6.20 -0.66
N GLU A 228 15.95 5.50 -1.08
CA GLU A 228 17.23 5.54 -0.36
C GLU A 228 17.81 6.97 -0.35
N ALA A 229 17.70 7.70 -1.47
CA ALA A 229 17.75 9.16 -1.44
C ALA A 229 16.66 9.83 -2.28
N GLY A 230 16.11 10.93 -1.77
CA GLY A 230 15.10 11.73 -2.46
C GLY A 230 15.65 12.36 -3.73
N ILE A 231 16.66 13.24 -3.60
CA ILE A 231 17.39 13.81 -4.75
C ILE A 231 18.91 13.64 -4.57
N TYR A 232 19.59 13.14 -5.62
CA TYR A 232 21.06 12.97 -5.66
C TYR A 232 21.70 13.85 -6.73
N PHE A 233 22.71 14.64 -6.33
CA PHE A 233 23.47 15.57 -7.17
C PHE A 233 24.92 15.08 -7.42
N ILE A 234 25.31 14.96 -8.69
CA ILE A 234 26.69 14.64 -9.10
C ILE A 234 27.17 15.65 -10.15
N SER A 235 28.15 16.49 -9.81
CA SER A 235 28.77 17.45 -10.75
C SER A 235 27.76 18.40 -11.42
N THR A 236 26.78 18.89 -10.66
CA THR A 236 25.68 19.74 -11.11
C THR A 236 25.98 21.23 -10.96
N SER A 237 25.13 22.08 -11.54
CA SER A 237 25.15 23.54 -11.33
C SER A 237 23.88 24.22 -11.81
N TYR A 238 23.47 25.31 -11.18
CA TYR A 238 22.36 26.17 -11.60
C TYR A 238 20.98 25.47 -11.72
N ASN A 239 20.81 24.25 -11.20
CA ASN A 239 19.48 23.65 -11.11
C ASN A 239 18.67 24.36 -10.01
N TYR A 240 17.38 24.58 -10.24
CA TYR A 240 16.46 25.25 -9.31
C TYR A 240 15.52 24.20 -8.72
N VAL A 241 15.61 23.96 -7.40
CA VAL A 241 14.90 22.87 -6.71
C VAL A 241 14.09 23.46 -5.56
N PHE A 242 12.77 23.55 -5.74
CA PHE A 242 11.89 24.24 -4.78
C PHE A 242 10.50 23.63 -4.65
N GLN A 243 9.84 23.85 -3.50
CA GLN A 243 8.47 23.37 -3.20
C GLN A 243 8.26 21.85 -3.30
N ASN A 244 9.32 21.05 -3.43
CA ASN A 244 9.20 19.58 -3.42
C ASN A 244 8.94 19.07 -2.00
N TRP A 245 8.12 18.03 -1.88
CA TRP A 245 7.80 17.32 -0.65
C TRP A 245 8.64 16.06 -0.60
N ILE A 246 9.70 16.05 0.22
CA ILE A 246 10.75 15.02 0.24
C ILE A 246 10.77 14.37 1.62
N TRP A 247 9.87 13.40 1.84
CA TRP A 247 9.57 12.82 3.16
C TRP A 247 9.84 11.31 3.20
N ASN A 248 10.12 10.76 4.39
CA ASN A 248 10.41 9.32 4.59
C ASN A 248 11.42 8.69 3.58
N ASN A 249 12.44 9.44 3.17
CA ASN A 249 13.58 8.92 2.39
C ASN A 249 14.76 8.71 3.34
N THR A 250 15.58 7.67 3.17
CA THR A 250 16.75 7.43 4.05
C THR A 250 17.69 8.64 4.09
N ILE A 251 17.84 9.32 2.94
CA ILE A 251 18.52 10.62 2.85
C ILE A 251 17.71 11.56 1.94
N PRO A 252 17.07 12.64 2.44
CA PRO A 252 16.26 13.53 1.59
C PRO A 252 17.04 14.14 0.41
N LEU A 253 18.25 14.63 0.64
CA LEU A 253 19.16 15.15 -0.39
C LEU A 253 20.60 14.65 -0.17
N THR A 254 21.30 14.29 -1.23
CA THR A 254 22.70 13.85 -1.15
C THR A 254 23.56 14.31 -2.34
N GLY A 255 24.87 14.31 -2.18
CA GLY A 255 25.84 14.77 -3.18
C GLY A 255 26.25 16.25 -3.07
N ASP A 256 26.95 16.77 -4.08
CA ASP A 256 27.40 18.17 -4.13
C ASP A 256 26.43 19.03 -4.96
N PHE A 257 25.60 19.81 -4.24
CA PHE A 257 24.67 20.79 -4.78
C PHE A 257 25.11 22.24 -4.48
N SER A 258 26.39 22.48 -4.16
CA SER A 258 26.92 23.81 -3.77
C SER A 258 26.80 24.90 -4.84
N LYS A 259 26.50 24.51 -6.09
CA LYS A 259 26.27 25.40 -7.24
C LYS A 259 24.82 25.42 -7.70
N ASP A 260 23.94 24.72 -7.00
CA ASP A 260 22.52 24.62 -7.29
C ASP A 260 21.71 25.43 -6.28
N TYR A 261 20.50 25.80 -6.66
CA TYR A 261 19.60 26.64 -5.88
C TYR A 261 18.51 25.77 -5.26
N VAL A 262 18.78 25.27 -4.06
CA VAL A 262 17.89 24.35 -3.35
C VAL A 262 17.22 25.11 -2.18
N VAL A 263 15.95 25.48 -2.34
CA VAL A 263 15.23 26.38 -1.42
C VAL A 263 13.77 25.97 -1.26
N ASN A 264 13.13 26.26 -0.12
CA ASN A 264 11.68 26.07 0.08
C ASN A 264 11.14 24.65 -0.25
N ASN A 265 11.94 23.60 -0.06
CA ASN A 265 11.45 22.21 -0.10
C ASN A 265 11.11 21.75 1.32
N PHE A 266 10.16 20.82 1.43
CA PHE A 266 9.68 20.27 2.69
C PHE A 266 10.34 18.90 2.90
N TYR A 267 11.33 18.83 3.78
CA TYR A 267 12.15 17.62 4.00
C TYR A 267 11.65 16.72 5.13
N TYR A 268 10.45 16.99 5.63
CA TYR A 268 10.02 16.42 6.90
C TYR A 268 9.74 14.94 6.78
N SER A 269 10.66 14.14 7.34
CA SER A 269 10.32 12.86 7.94
C SER A 269 9.45 13.10 9.17
N PHE A 270 8.19 13.49 8.97
CA PHE A 270 7.20 13.41 10.02
C PHE A 270 6.78 11.96 10.18
N TYR A 271 7.53 11.26 11.04
CA TYR A 271 6.83 10.60 12.14
C TYR A 271 6.34 11.75 13.03
N ARG A 272 5.15 12.27 12.71
CA ARG A 272 4.31 12.86 13.74
C ARG A 272 3.71 11.63 14.39
N PRO A 273 4.01 11.35 15.67
CA PRO A 273 3.13 10.47 16.40
C PRO A 273 1.72 11.09 16.33
N ASP A 274 0.81 10.15 16.18
CA ASP A 274 -0.64 10.19 16.26
C ASP A 274 -0.82 8.98 17.19
N SER A 275 -0.60 9.25 18.49
CA SER A 275 -0.20 8.22 19.46
C SER A 275 -1.36 7.30 19.84
N ASP A 276 -2.60 7.70 19.56
CA ASP A 276 -3.83 6.92 19.69
C ASP A 276 -4.48 6.52 18.35
N GLY A 277 -4.18 7.23 17.26
CA GLY A 277 -4.58 6.88 15.88
C GLY A 277 -5.90 7.51 15.42
N ASP A 278 -6.36 8.58 16.06
CA ASP A 278 -7.67 9.19 15.79
C ASP A 278 -7.70 10.11 14.55
N GLY A 279 -6.52 10.51 14.05
CA GLY A 279 -6.35 11.37 12.88
C GLY A 279 -6.05 12.85 13.18
N LEU A 280 -6.06 13.24 14.46
CA LEU A 280 -5.30 14.36 14.99
C LEU A 280 -3.81 13.95 15.12
N ILE A 281 -3.01 14.69 15.88
CA ILE A 281 -1.56 14.42 16.02
C ILE A 281 -1.06 15.04 17.31
N ASP A 282 -0.11 14.39 17.99
CA ASP A 282 0.35 14.78 19.34
C ASP A 282 0.74 16.28 19.45
N GLU A 283 1.32 16.85 18.37
CA GLU A 283 1.71 18.28 18.33
C GLU A 283 0.49 19.22 18.29
N ILE A 284 -0.60 18.86 17.61
CA ILE A 284 -1.84 19.67 17.59
C ILE A 284 -2.64 19.45 18.86
N GLU A 285 -2.72 18.23 19.36
CA GLU A 285 -3.44 17.90 20.59
C GLU A 285 -2.88 18.66 21.78
N PHE A 286 -1.55 18.62 21.96
CA PHE A 286 -0.85 19.45 22.93
C PHE A 286 -1.09 20.97 22.75
N ILE A 287 -1.43 21.43 21.54
CA ILE A 287 -1.73 22.84 21.25
C ILE A 287 -3.20 23.19 21.55
N ILE A 288 -4.15 22.30 21.29
CA ILE A 288 -5.58 22.56 21.50
C ILE A 288 -6.05 22.19 22.91
N GLY A 289 -5.36 21.26 23.58
CA GLY A 289 -5.61 20.82 24.95
C GLY A 289 -6.18 19.41 25.08
N THR A 290 -6.31 18.67 23.98
CA THR A 290 -6.69 17.24 23.97
C THR A 290 -5.53 16.33 24.36
N ASN A 291 -5.81 15.05 24.61
CA ASN A 291 -4.87 14.08 25.15
C ASN A 291 -4.32 13.12 24.06
N PRO A 292 -3.04 13.21 23.67
CA PRO A 292 -2.40 12.37 22.62
C PRO A 292 -2.51 10.84 22.73
N ALA A 293 -3.03 10.32 23.83
CA ALA A 293 -3.20 8.88 24.07
C ALA A 293 -4.67 8.47 24.20
N CYS A 294 -5.62 9.34 23.83
CA CYS A 294 -7.04 9.14 24.06
C CYS A 294 -7.88 9.75 22.93
N VAL A 295 -8.33 8.89 22.03
CA VAL A 295 -9.05 9.23 20.78
C VAL A 295 -10.35 10.06 20.92
N ASP A 296 -10.80 10.30 22.15
CA ASP A 296 -12.03 11.01 22.55
C ASP A 296 -11.74 11.60 23.95
N THR A 297 -11.26 12.85 24.00
CA THR A 297 -10.77 13.46 25.24
C THR A 297 -11.90 13.79 26.23
N ASP A 298 -13.10 14.12 25.76
CA ASP A 298 -14.19 14.59 26.61
C ASP A 298 -15.28 13.53 26.92
N GLY A 299 -15.23 12.40 26.22
CA GLY A 299 -16.02 11.20 26.47
C GLY A 299 -17.43 11.22 25.89
N ASP A 300 -17.68 12.05 24.86
CA ASP A 300 -19.00 12.19 24.23
C ASP A 300 -19.27 11.19 23.09
N ASN A 301 -18.25 10.40 22.69
CA ASN A 301 -18.22 9.41 21.61
C ASN A 301 -18.01 9.98 20.18
N PHE A 302 -17.60 11.23 20.04
CA PHE A 302 -16.91 11.74 18.84
C PHE A 302 -15.39 11.71 19.05
N LEU A 303 -14.62 11.60 17.95
CA LEU A 303 -13.15 11.55 18.04
C LEU A 303 -12.55 12.95 17.92
N ASP A 304 -11.51 13.28 18.68
CA ASP A 304 -10.93 14.63 18.74
C ASP A 304 -10.53 15.17 17.36
N GLY A 305 -9.94 14.33 16.52
CA GLY A 305 -9.56 14.59 15.13
C GLY A 305 -10.76 14.77 14.19
N TYR A 306 -11.85 14.03 14.43
CA TYR A 306 -13.11 14.22 13.70
C TYR A 306 -13.75 15.56 14.07
N GLU A 307 -13.82 15.86 15.36
CA GLU A 307 -14.37 17.10 15.88
C GLU A 307 -13.59 18.32 15.41
N TYR A 308 -12.25 18.24 15.45
CA TYR A 308 -11.35 19.25 14.91
C TYR A 308 -11.52 19.46 13.40
N GLU A 309 -11.79 18.40 12.60
CA GLU A 309 -12.12 18.53 11.18
C GLU A 309 -13.48 19.23 10.96
N TYR A 310 -14.51 18.83 11.71
CA TYR A 310 -15.89 19.30 11.53
C TYR A 310 -16.28 20.55 12.33
N LYS A 311 -15.37 21.04 13.19
CA LYS A 311 -15.43 22.29 13.95
C LYS A 311 -16.49 22.31 15.06
N SER A 312 -16.57 21.20 15.78
CA SER A 312 -16.96 21.16 17.19
C SER A 312 -15.74 21.43 18.08
N ASP A 313 -15.91 21.37 19.40
CA ASP A 313 -14.87 21.60 20.41
C ASP A 313 -14.62 20.29 21.19
N PRO A 314 -13.52 19.55 20.95
CA PRO A 314 -13.24 18.23 21.55
C PRO A 314 -12.84 18.29 23.03
N LEU A 315 -13.38 19.28 23.74
CA LEU A 315 -13.21 19.55 25.16
C LEU A 315 -14.55 19.99 25.81
N ASP A 316 -15.65 19.97 25.05
CA ASP A 316 -17.02 20.26 25.49
C ASP A 316 -17.95 19.14 25.01
N PRO A 317 -18.31 18.16 25.88
CA PRO A 317 -19.10 16.96 25.55
C PRO A 317 -20.59 17.26 25.32
N SER A 318 -20.87 18.44 24.77
CA SER A 318 -22.17 18.98 24.42
C SER A 318 -22.20 19.80 23.11
N ASP A 319 -21.06 20.04 22.44
CA ASP A 319 -20.98 20.79 21.15
C ASP A 319 -20.81 19.89 19.91
N PHE A 320 -21.67 18.89 19.73
CA PHE A 320 -21.56 17.88 18.67
C PHE A 320 -21.39 18.39 17.22
N PRO A 321 -20.65 17.66 16.35
CA PRO A 321 -20.60 17.84 14.90
C PRO A 321 -21.99 17.88 14.24
N LYS A 322 -22.19 18.78 13.27
CA LYS A 322 -23.52 19.04 12.67
C LYS A 322 -23.97 18.02 11.62
N ILE A 323 -24.58 16.93 12.09
CA ILE A 323 -25.49 16.06 11.31
C ILE A 323 -26.94 16.24 11.83
N TRP A 324 -27.94 15.92 11.00
CA TRP A 324 -29.35 16.28 11.24
C TRP A 324 -29.98 15.48 12.40
N LYS A 325 -30.48 16.20 13.41
CA LYS A 325 -30.70 15.69 14.77
C LYS A 325 -31.87 14.69 14.94
N ASP A 326 -32.93 14.79 14.14
CA ASP A 326 -34.17 14.04 14.38
C ASP A 326 -34.08 12.54 14.00
N ASP A 327 -33.27 12.21 12.97
CA ASP A 327 -33.05 10.81 12.55
C ASP A 327 -32.01 10.11 13.45
N PHE A 328 -31.00 10.87 13.91
CA PHE A 328 -29.89 10.39 14.73
C PHE A 328 -30.35 9.83 16.09
N ASP A 329 -31.21 10.55 16.81
CA ASP A 329 -31.73 10.12 18.12
C ASP A 329 -32.51 8.78 18.02
N THR A 330 -33.17 8.52 16.88
CA THR A 330 -33.91 7.28 16.63
C THR A 330 -32.98 6.11 16.30
N LEU A 331 -31.96 6.37 15.47
CA LEU A 331 -30.92 5.39 15.10
C LEU A 331 -30.07 4.97 16.31
N MET A 332 -29.63 5.92 17.14
CA MET A 332 -28.84 5.65 18.35
C MET A 332 -29.61 4.79 19.36
N LEU A 333 -30.93 4.99 19.50
CA LEU A 333 -31.77 4.18 20.38
C LEU A 333 -31.87 2.70 19.94
N TYR A 334 -31.87 2.44 18.63
CA TYR A 334 -31.98 1.07 18.09
C TYR A 334 -30.63 0.36 17.88
N LEU A 335 -29.53 1.10 17.85
CA LEU A 335 -28.16 0.59 17.75
C LEU A 335 -27.44 0.57 19.12
N GLU A 336 -28.17 0.80 20.22
CA GLU A 336 -27.65 0.80 21.60
C GLU A 336 -26.46 1.78 21.80
N GLY A 337 -26.45 2.88 21.03
CA GLY A 337 -25.37 3.88 21.03
C GLY A 337 -24.12 3.52 20.22
N ASN A 338 -24.10 2.39 19.49
CA ASN A 338 -22.91 1.95 18.76
C ASN A 338 -22.65 2.78 17.49
N SER A 339 -21.77 3.78 17.59
CA SER A 339 -21.37 4.71 16.53
C SER A 339 -20.78 4.02 15.29
N THR A 340 -19.98 2.97 15.47
CA THR A 340 -19.41 2.18 14.36
C THR A 340 -20.50 1.47 13.54
N LEU A 341 -21.52 0.90 14.19
CA LEU A 341 -22.67 0.30 13.48
C LEU A 341 -23.51 1.37 12.76
N LEU A 342 -23.66 2.55 13.35
CA LEU A 342 -24.37 3.67 12.75
C LEU A 342 -23.69 4.12 11.44
N GLN A 343 -22.37 4.33 11.47
CA GLN A 343 -21.58 4.70 10.29
C GLN A 343 -21.72 3.67 9.16
N ASN A 344 -21.62 2.38 9.47
CA ASN A 344 -21.79 1.29 8.49
C ASN A 344 -23.19 1.30 7.83
N VAL A 345 -24.27 1.53 8.58
CA VAL A 345 -25.64 1.60 8.04
C VAL A 345 -25.81 2.82 7.13
N VAL A 346 -25.22 3.96 7.49
CA VAL A 346 -25.20 5.18 6.67
C VAL A 346 -24.47 4.92 5.34
N ASP A 347 -23.27 4.33 5.39
CA ASP A 347 -22.43 4.09 4.21
C ASP A 347 -23.07 3.10 3.22
N TRP A 348 -23.65 1.99 3.67
CA TRP A 348 -24.27 1.00 2.75
C TRP A 348 -25.56 1.49 2.09
N SER A 349 -26.21 2.48 2.69
CA SER A 349 -27.46 3.03 2.17
C SER A 349 -27.25 4.12 1.12
N GLU A 350 -26.02 4.65 1.00
CA GLU A 350 -25.71 5.87 0.24
C GLU A 350 -26.66 7.06 0.57
N GLY A 351 -27.20 7.10 1.79
CA GLY A 351 -28.20 8.08 2.23
C GLY A 351 -29.65 7.81 1.79
N ASN A 352 -29.98 6.58 1.38
CA ASN A 352 -31.34 6.18 1.01
C ASN A 352 -32.19 5.78 2.23
N GLU A 353 -32.91 6.76 2.79
CA GLU A 353 -33.88 6.67 3.89
C GLU A 353 -34.72 5.38 3.89
N THR A 354 -35.42 5.06 2.78
CA THR A 354 -36.25 3.85 2.68
C THR A 354 -35.49 2.52 2.77
N LEU A 355 -34.21 2.51 2.42
CA LEU A 355 -33.36 1.31 2.52
C LEU A 355 -32.83 1.14 3.96
N ILE A 356 -32.49 2.25 4.63
CA ILE A 356 -32.12 2.29 6.06
C ILE A 356 -33.25 1.70 6.91
N ASP A 357 -34.48 2.22 6.76
CA ASP A 357 -35.68 1.71 7.43
C ASP A 357 -35.89 0.20 7.21
N THR A 358 -35.64 -0.27 5.98
CA THR A 358 -35.83 -1.68 5.61
C THR A 358 -34.78 -2.58 6.28
N ILE A 359 -33.52 -2.13 6.37
CA ILE A 359 -32.43 -2.86 7.04
C ILE A 359 -32.73 -2.96 8.55
N ILE A 360 -33.11 -1.84 9.18
CA ILE A 360 -33.45 -1.78 10.61
C ILE A 360 -34.66 -2.66 10.94
N LEU A 361 -35.73 -2.61 10.14
CA LEU A 361 -36.94 -3.43 10.35
C LEU A 361 -36.72 -4.93 10.13
N GLN A 362 -35.80 -5.33 9.25
CA GLN A 362 -35.56 -6.76 8.94
C GLN A 362 -34.52 -7.43 9.85
N LEU A 363 -33.62 -6.66 10.47
CA LEU A 363 -32.65 -7.16 11.45
C LEU A 363 -33.21 -7.21 12.89
N GLN A 364 -34.43 -6.72 13.12
CA GLN A 364 -35.24 -6.88 14.33
C GLN A 364 -34.47 -6.82 15.66
N GLN A 365 -33.75 -5.72 15.88
CA GLN A 365 -33.19 -5.34 17.20
C GLN A 365 -32.15 -6.34 17.76
N ASN A 366 -31.18 -6.76 16.94
CA ASN A 366 -30.01 -7.49 17.41
C ASN A 366 -28.72 -6.94 16.74
N SER A 367 -28.08 -6.00 17.45
CA SER A 367 -26.82 -5.33 17.08
C SER A 367 -25.67 -6.32 16.83
N THR A 368 -25.62 -7.39 17.62
CA THR A 368 -24.61 -8.46 17.52
C THR A 368 -24.73 -9.28 16.24
N LEU A 369 -25.95 -9.55 15.77
CA LEU A 369 -26.18 -10.29 14.52
C LEU A 369 -25.71 -9.50 13.30
N LEU A 370 -25.79 -8.16 13.35
CA LEU A 370 -25.32 -7.28 12.29
C LEU A 370 -23.79 -7.30 12.18
N GLN A 371 -23.06 -7.10 13.28
CA GLN A 371 -21.59 -7.16 13.28
C GLN A 371 -21.04 -8.50 12.77
N LYS A 372 -21.70 -9.61 13.12
CA LYS A 372 -21.29 -10.96 12.65
C LYS A 372 -21.38 -11.11 11.12
N VAL A 373 -22.43 -10.55 10.49
CA VAL A 373 -22.56 -10.58 9.02
C VAL A 373 -21.53 -9.67 8.34
N ILE A 374 -21.18 -8.52 8.95
CA ILE A 374 -20.13 -7.60 8.45
C ILE A 374 -18.79 -8.33 8.36
N GLY A 375 -18.37 -8.97 9.46
CA GLY A 375 -17.06 -9.61 9.57
C GLY A 375 -16.82 -10.76 8.57
N TRP A 376 -17.88 -11.47 8.15
CA TRP A 376 -17.73 -12.65 7.29
C TRP A 376 -17.65 -12.36 5.81
N LEU A 377 -18.34 -11.32 5.36
CA LEU A 377 -18.39 -10.93 3.95
C LEU A 377 -17.44 -9.76 3.65
N GLY A 378 -16.65 -9.32 4.63
CA GLY A 378 -15.62 -8.28 4.46
C GLY A 378 -16.17 -6.97 3.92
N GLY A 379 -17.42 -6.63 4.26
CA GLY A 379 -18.13 -5.47 3.72
C GLY A 379 -18.59 -5.58 2.25
N ASN A 380 -18.54 -6.75 1.61
CA ASN A 380 -18.94 -6.89 0.21
C ASN A 380 -20.47 -6.82 0.02
N ALA A 381 -20.96 -5.60 -0.21
CA ALA A 381 -22.38 -5.28 -0.38
C ALA A 381 -23.13 -6.17 -1.39
N SER A 382 -22.48 -6.61 -2.47
CA SER A 382 -23.11 -7.45 -3.50
C SER A 382 -23.35 -8.89 -3.02
N GLU A 383 -22.42 -9.45 -2.25
CA GLU A 383 -22.55 -10.80 -1.67
C GLU A 383 -23.54 -10.79 -0.50
N ILE A 384 -23.54 -9.72 0.31
CA ILE A 384 -24.53 -9.45 1.35
C ILE A 384 -25.94 -9.38 0.73
N GLN A 385 -26.13 -8.58 -0.31
CA GLN A 385 -27.41 -8.46 -1.03
C GLN A 385 -27.87 -9.80 -1.62
N GLN A 386 -26.94 -10.62 -2.13
CA GLN A 386 -27.25 -11.93 -2.68
C GLN A 386 -27.62 -12.95 -1.59
N LEU A 387 -27.00 -12.90 -0.42
CA LEU A 387 -27.37 -13.69 0.77
C LEU A 387 -28.80 -13.39 1.22
N PHE A 388 -29.14 -12.11 1.41
CA PHE A 388 -30.49 -11.69 1.80
C PHE A 388 -31.55 -12.02 0.73
N THR A 389 -31.19 -11.94 -0.55
CA THR A 389 -32.07 -12.36 -1.66
C THR A 389 -32.37 -13.86 -1.60
N ASN A 390 -31.36 -14.70 -1.37
CA ASN A 390 -31.50 -16.17 -1.33
C ASN A 390 -32.24 -16.67 -0.08
N LEU A 391 -32.11 -15.97 1.06
CA LEU A 391 -32.81 -16.30 2.30
C LEU A 391 -34.25 -15.74 2.36
N HIS A 392 -34.69 -15.01 1.31
CA HIS A 392 -36.02 -14.41 1.21
C HIS A 392 -36.45 -13.58 2.44
N GLY A 393 -35.51 -12.96 3.15
CA GLY A 393 -35.78 -12.18 4.37
C GLY A 393 -36.15 -13.00 5.61
N ASN A 394 -35.82 -14.30 5.67
CA ASN A 394 -36.12 -15.14 6.84
C ASN A 394 -35.01 -15.07 7.91
N ALA A 395 -35.16 -14.15 8.87
CA ALA A 395 -34.18 -13.90 9.94
C ALA A 395 -33.84 -15.14 10.79
N THR A 396 -34.82 -15.98 11.15
CA THR A 396 -34.58 -17.21 11.93
C THR A 396 -33.75 -18.24 11.15
N LEU A 397 -33.85 -18.24 9.82
CA LEU A 397 -33.03 -19.10 8.96
C LEU A 397 -31.60 -18.56 8.81
N LEU A 398 -31.42 -17.23 8.79
CA LEU A 398 -30.12 -16.56 8.83
C LEU A 398 -29.38 -16.86 10.14
N GLU A 399 -30.04 -16.67 11.29
CA GLU A 399 -29.50 -16.96 12.63
C GLU A 399 -29.08 -18.44 12.78
N TYR A 400 -29.89 -19.38 12.27
CA TYR A 400 -29.54 -20.80 12.25
C TYR A 400 -28.29 -21.10 11.40
N VAL A 401 -28.19 -20.50 10.19
CA VAL A 401 -27.01 -20.66 9.33
C VAL A 401 -25.77 -20.06 9.97
N VAL A 402 -25.90 -18.90 10.63
CA VAL A 402 -24.83 -18.24 11.39
C VAL A 402 -24.28 -19.18 12.47
N LEU A 403 -25.14 -19.69 13.35
CA LEU A 403 -24.77 -20.58 14.45
C LEU A 403 -24.09 -21.89 13.99
N GLN A 404 -24.48 -22.45 12.84
CA GLN A 404 -23.86 -23.67 12.30
C GLN A 404 -22.45 -23.45 11.70
N LEU A 405 -22.13 -22.22 11.28
CA LEU A 405 -20.83 -21.89 10.68
C LEU A 405 -19.79 -21.52 11.75
N GLU A 406 -20.17 -20.69 12.73
CA GLU A 406 -19.30 -20.34 13.88
C GLU A 406 -18.85 -21.58 14.66
N SER A 407 -19.78 -22.52 14.88
CA SER A 407 -19.51 -23.79 15.55
C SER A 407 -18.46 -24.67 14.86
N ASN A 408 -18.09 -24.36 13.61
CA ASN A 408 -17.24 -25.19 12.76
C ASN A 408 -15.87 -24.52 12.53
N SER A 409 -15.83 -23.21 12.24
CA SER A 409 -14.56 -22.46 12.08
C SER A 409 -13.77 -22.40 13.39
N THR A 410 -14.42 -22.00 14.48
CA THR A 410 -13.79 -21.78 15.79
C THR A 410 -13.27 -23.10 16.36
N LEU A 411 -14.01 -24.19 16.20
CA LEU A 411 -13.59 -25.52 16.65
C LEU A 411 -12.39 -26.06 15.87
N ILE A 412 -12.33 -25.81 14.55
CA ILE A 412 -11.18 -26.20 13.71
C ILE A 412 -9.94 -25.37 14.03
N GLN A 413 -10.09 -24.07 14.29
CA GLN A 413 -8.97 -23.19 14.66
C GLN A 413 -8.42 -23.51 16.05
N ALA A 414 -9.29 -23.65 17.06
CA ALA A 414 -8.91 -24.05 18.41
C ALA A 414 -8.16 -25.39 18.41
N VAL A 415 -8.65 -26.39 17.66
CA VAL A 415 -7.99 -27.70 17.55
C VAL A 415 -6.63 -27.61 16.83
N ASN A 416 -6.49 -26.80 15.78
CA ASN A 416 -5.21 -26.61 15.10
C ASN A 416 -4.17 -25.92 16.01
N ALA A 417 -4.59 -24.92 16.80
CA ALA A 417 -3.74 -24.30 17.81
C ALA A 417 -3.31 -25.30 18.90
N LEU A 418 -4.27 -26.01 19.51
CA LEU A 418 -4.03 -27.04 20.52
C LEU A 418 -3.13 -28.17 20.01
N ALA A 419 -3.34 -28.64 18.79
CA ALA A 419 -2.56 -29.72 18.20
C ALA A 419 -1.11 -29.31 17.90
N THR A 420 -0.89 -28.02 17.61
CA THR A 420 0.44 -27.46 17.42
C THR A 420 1.19 -27.35 18.75
N GLN A 421 0.52 -26.91 19.82
CA GLN A 421 1.13 -26.79 21.15
C GLN A 421 1.33 -28.15 21.87
N ASN A 422 0.41 -29.10 21.73
CA ASN A 422 0.44 -30.40 22.44
C ASN A 422 0.96 -31.59 21.60
N ALA A 423 1.69 -31.32 20.51
CA ALA A 423 2.08 -32.32 19.50
C ALA A 423 2.75 -33.59 20.06
N GLN A 424 3.62 -33.48 21.08
CA GLN A 424 4.23 -34.65 21.74
C GLN A 424 3.18 -35.51 22.47
N LYS A 425 2.31 -34.89 23.25
CA LYS A 425 1.28 -35.56 24.08
C LYS A 425 0.24 -36.28 23.20
N LEU A 426 -0.10 -35.69 22.05
CA LEU A 426 -0.95 -36.30 21.03
C LEU A 426 -0.29 -37.54 20.38
N SER A 427 1.04 -37.52 20.20
CA SER A 427 1.76 -38.67 19.64
C SER A 427 1.82 -39.87 20.60
N GLU A 428 1.86 -39.62 21.90
CA GLU A 428 1.85 -40.67 22.94
C GLU A 428 0.45 -41.29 23.15
N LEU A 429 -0.60 -40.51 22.91
CA LEU A 429 -2.01 -40.96 22.98
C LEU A 429 -2.52 -41.60 21.67
N ASN A 430 -1.75 -41.51 20.58
CA ASN A 430 -2.04 -42.11 19.27
C ASN A 430 -3.40 -41.69 18.68
N ILE A 431 -3.73 -40.40 18.79
CA ILE A 431 -4.97 -39.79 18.28
C ILE A 431 -4.71 -39.09 16.94
N SER A 432 -5.51 -39.41 15.92
CA SER A 432 -5.48 -38.75 14.61
C SER A 432 -6.46 -37.57 14.56
N LEU A 433 -6.01 -36.42 14.07
CA LEU A 433 -6.86 -35.26 13.80
C LEU A 433 -7.98 -35.63 12.81
N SER A 434 -9.21 -35.31 13.19
CA SER A 434 -10.44 -35.56 12.43
C SER A 434 -11.16 -34.25 12.16
N SER A 435 -11.88 -34.18 11.04
CA SER A 435 -12.79 -33.06 10.72
C SER A 435 -14.20 -33.23 11.32
N ASP A 436 -14.36 -34.18 12.26
CA ASP A 436 -15.62 -34.50 12.93
C ASP A 436 -15.78 -33.77 14.27
N ILE A 437 -16.81 -32.92 14.37
CA ILE A 437 -17.04 -31.98 15.48
C ILE A 437 -17.13 -32.68 16.85
N ASP A 438 -17.79 -33.82 16.93
CA ASP A 438 -18.01 -34.49 18.21
C ASP A 438 -16.72 -35.17 18.72
N THR A 439 -15.87 -35.65 17.81
CA THR A 439 -14.53 -36.13 18.12
C THR A 439 -13.62 -34.99 18.65
N LEU A 440 -13.73 -33.79 18.08
CA LEU A 440 -12.94 -32.62 18.49
C LEU A 440 -13.30 -32.13 19.90
N LYS A 441 -14.59 -32.09 20.26
CA LYS A 441 -15.06 -31.72 21.61
C LYS A 441 -14.60 -32.69 22.69
N ALA A 442 -14.42 -33.97 22.36
CA ALA A 442 -13.88 -34.96 23.30
C ALA A 442 -12.40 -34.70 23.66
N ILE A 443 -11.61 -34.19 22.71
CA ILE A 443 -10.19 -33.88 22.90
C ILE A 443 -10.01 -32.65 23.81
N ILE A 444 -10.81 -31.60 23.64
CA ILE A 444 -10.77 -30.37 24.45
C ILE A 444 -11.04 -30.67 25.93
N ASN A 445 -12.08 -31.47 26.22
CA ASN A 445 -12.40 -31.92 27.59
C ASN A 445 -11.28 -32.77 28.24
N GLN A 446 -10.39 -33.37 27.45
CA GLN A 446 -9.23 -34.11 27.93
C GLN A 446 -8.00 -33.22 28.21
N LEU A 447 -8.05 -31.94 27.82
CA LEU A 447 -6.95 -30.97 27.94
C LEU A 447 -7.21 -29.89 29.01
N GLY A 448 -8.46 -29.67 29.42
CA GLY A 448 -8.80 -28.96 30.67
C GLY A 448 -9.03 -27.46 30.57
N ILE A 449 -9.28 -26.93 29.38
CA ILE A 449 -9.62 -25.51 29.15
C ILE A 449 -11.07 -25.24 29.59
N GLN A 450 -11.33 -24.12 30.27
CA GLN A 450 -12.68 -23.67 30.66
C GLN A 450 -13.26 -22.68 29.66
N ALA A 451 -14.56 -22.36 29.80
CA ALA A 451 -15.27 -21.45 28.90
C ALA A 451 -15.80 -20.25 29.70
N GLY A 452 -15.64 -19.05 29.15
CA GLY A 452 -15.87 -17.78 29.84
C GLY A 452 -14.55 -17.16 30.29
N ASP A 453 -13.67 -16.94 29.33
CA ASP A 453 -12.33 -16.33 29.37
C ASP A 453 -12.26 -15.74 27.94
N THR A 454 -12.57 -14.45 27.82
CA THR A 454 -13.08 -13.84 26.57
C THR A 454 -11.98 -13.13 25.78
N ASP A 455 -11.01 -12.57 26.47
CA ASP A 455 -9.87 -11.82 25.95
C ASP A 455 -8.57 -12.68 25.87
N TYR A 456 -8.54 -13.80 26.61
CA TYR A 456 -7.48 -14.81 26.66
C TYR A 456 -6.23 -14.45 27.48
N ASP A 457 -6.37 -13.54 28.45
CA ASP A 457 -5.40 -13.23 29.51
C ASP A 457 -5.12 -14.46 30.42
N GLY A 458 -6.16 -15.24 30.72
CA GLY A 458 -6.13 -16.47 31.51
C GLY A 458 -6.78 -16.38 32.90
N LEU A 459 -7.42 -15.27 33.23
CA LEU A 459 -8.56 -15.16 34.13
C LEU A 459 -9.84 -15.62 33.39
N THR A 460 -10.93 -15.79 34.13
CA THR A 460 -12.27 -15.95 33.55
C THR A 460 -13.07 -14.66 33.67
N ASP A 461 -14.07 -14.44 32.80
CA ASP A 461 -14.97 -13.27 32.82
C ASP A 461 -15.54 -12.99 34.24
N LEU A 462 -15.69 -14.05 35.04
CA LEU A 462 -16.20 -14.01 36.41
C LEU A 462 -15.14 -13.71 37.48
N GLU A 463 -13.87 -14.05 37.22
CA GLU A 463 -12.73 -13.67 38.05
C GLU A 463 -12.34 -12.21 37.82
N GLU A 464 -12.37 -11.73 36.58
CA GLU A 464 -12.15 -10.32 36.19
C GLU A 464 -13.19 -9.41 36.84
N MET A 465 -14.48 -9.75 36.75
CA MET A 465 -15.55 -9.11 37.55
C MET A 465 -15.33 -9.14 39.07
N GLY A 466 -14.45 -10.02 39.57
CA GLY A 466 -14.06 -10.13 40.97
C GLY A 466 -12.88 -9.25 41.37
N TYR A 467 -11.97 -8.96 40.45
CA TYR A 467 -10.85 -8.02 40.63
C TYR A 467 -11.22 -6.58 40.25
N GLY A 468 -12.22 -6.41 39.37
CA GLY A 468 -12.68 -5.11 38.86
C GLY A 468 -12.19 -4.78 37.45
N THR A 469 -11.50 -5.73 36.81
CA THR A 469 -10.92 -5.60 35.49
C THR A 469 -11.94 -5.82 34.35
N ASP A 470 -11.57 -5.49 33.11
CA ASP A 470 -12.48 -5.51 31.95
C ASP A 470 -12.36 -6.82 31.14
N PRO A 471 -13.40 -7.69 31.10
CA PRO A 471 -13.39 -8.99 30.39
C PRO A 471 -13.18 -8.97 28.87
N LEU A 472 -12.86 -7.81 28.30
CA LEU A 472 -12.53 -7.59 26.90
C LEU A 472 -11.11 -7.07 26.69
N LYS A 473 -10.34 -6.85 27.77
CA LYS A 473 -8.98 -6.29 27.76
C LYS A 473 -8.00 -7.15 28.55
N LEU A 474 -6.95 -7.58 27.86
CA LEU A 474 -5.82 -8.36 28.42
C LEU A 474 -4.92 -7.60 29.40
N ASP A 475 -5.13 -6.29 29.49
CA ASP A 475 -4.36 -5.27 30.19
C ASP A 475 -5.34 -4.11 30.41
N THR A 476 -5.88 -4.00 31.63
CA THR A 476 -7.04 -3.14 31.91
C THR A 476 -6.70 -1.65 31.99
N ASP A 477 -5.61 -1.28 32.68
CA ASP A 477 -5.11 0.09 32.85
C ASP A 477 -4.13 0.53 31.73
N CYS A 478 -3.66 -0.42 30.91
CA CYS A 478 -2.91 -0.21 29.67
C CYS A 478 -1.41 0.11 29.87
N ASP A 479 -0.82 -0.40 30.95
CA ASP A 479 0.58 -0.19 31.33
C ASP A 479 1.60 -1.12 30.60
N ASN A 480 1.12 -2.15 29.88
CA ASN A 480 1.82 -3.25 29.19
C ASN A 480 2.20 -4.47 30.05
N LEU A 481 1.74 -4.53 31.28
CA LEU A 481 1.57 -5.76 32.05
C LEU A 481 0.16 -6.31 31.74
N ASN A 482 -0.29 -7.35 32.43
CA ASN A 482 -1.50 -8.07 32.05
C ASN A 482 -2.18 -8.50 33.34
N ASP A 483 -3.50 -8.37 33.43
CA ASP A 483 -4.24 -8.48 34.69
C ASP A 483 -3.84 -9.73 35.51
N LEU A 484 -3.75 -10.89 34.86
CA LEU A 484 -3.32 -12.13 35.48
C LEU A 484 -1.85 -12.13 35.94
N PHE A 485 -0.93 -11.45 35.25
CA PHE A 485 0.46 -11.27 35.68
C PHE A 485 0.58 -10.27 36.83
N GLU A 486 -0.21 -9.21 36.85
CA GLU A 486 -0.23 -8.20 37.90
C GLU A 486 -0.69 -8.79 39.23
N ILE A 487 -1.83 -9.48 39.21
CA ILE A 487 -2.34 -10.25 40.36
C ILE A 487 -1.31 -11.29 40.88
N LYS A 488 -0.41 -11.79 40.03
CA LYS A 488 0.67 -12.71 40.43
C LYS A 488 1.92 -12.01 40.96
N LEU A 489 2.22 -10.81 40.49
CA LEU A 489 3.37 -10.00 40.91
C LEU A 489 3.06 -9.21 42.18
N GLY A 490 1.80 -8.81 42.36
CA GLY A 490 1.28 -8.07 43.50
C GLY A 490 1.03 -6.58 43.22
N THR A 491 1.07 -6.18 41.94
CA THR A 491 0.64 -4.86 41.44
C THR A 491 -0.89 -4.79 41.35
N ASP A 492 -1.45 -3.58 41.21
CA ASP A 492 -2.91 -3.37 41.13
C ASP A 492 -3.32 -3.18 39.65
N PRO A 493 -4.08 -4.10 39.01
CA PRO A 493 -4.41 -4.08 37.57
C PRO A 493 -5.45 -3.01 37.17
N LEU A 494 -5.41 -1.87 37.87
CA LEU A 494 -6.27 -0.70 37.75
C LEU A 494 -5.47 0.60 38.03
N ASP A 495 -4.15 0.54 38.11
CA ASP A 495 -3.23 1.60 38.55
C ASP A 495 -1.87 1.45 37.82
N ASP A 496 -1.60 2.31 36.83
CA ASP A 496 -0.51 2.11 35.87
C ASP A 496 0.91 2.27 36.45
N ASP A 497 1.05 2.74 37.70
CA ASP A 497 2.29 2.98 38.46
C ASP A 497 2.03 2.63 39.94
N THR A 498 2.04 1.34 40.31
CA THR A 498 1.55 0.85 41.63
C THR A 498 2.28 1.49 42.81
N ASP A 499 3.52 1.98 42.65
CA ASP A 499 4.34 2.52 43.73
C ASP A 499 4.57 4.04 43.75
N ASP A 500 3.91 4.79 42.84
CA ASP A 500 3.90 6.26 42.72
C ASP A 500 5.30 6.88 42.42
N ASP A 501 6.19 6.22 41.67
CA ASP A 501 7.57 6.72 41.41
C ASP A 501 7.82 7.36 40.04
N GLY A 502 6.87 7.19 39.11
CA GLY A 502 6.83 7.84 37.80
C GLY A 502 7.21 6.91 36.64
N PHE A 503 7.12 5.60 36.82
CA PHE A 503 7.41 4.57 35.82
C PHE A 503 6.39 3.44 35.89
N TYR A 504 5.88 3.03 34.74
CA TYR A 504 4.86 1.98 34.67
C TYR A 504 5.37 0.59 35.05
N ASP A 505 4.55 -0.21 35.73
CA ASP A 505 4.91 -1.52 36.28
C ASP A 505 5.39 -2.51 35.19
N GLY A 506 4.75 -2.53 34.02
CA GLY A 506 5.13 -3.29 32.84
C GLY A 506 6.49 -2.85 32.27
N VAL A 507 6.82 -1.56 32.36
CA VAL A 507 8.14 -1.01 31.96
C VAL A 507 9.23 -1.41 32.96
N GLU A 508 8.88 -1.46 34.25
CA GLU A 508 9.75 -1.91 35.33
C GLU A 508 10.08 -3.40 35.23
N VAL A 509 9.04 -4.24 35.10
CA VAL A 509 9.16 -5.69 34.90
C VAL A 509 9.96 -6.01 33.63
N ALA A 510 9.74 -5.27 32.54
CA ALA A 510 10.53 -5.40 31.30
C ALA A 510 12.00 -4.96 31.47
N SER A 511 12.26 -3.99 32.36
CA SER A 511 13.59 -3.49 32.70
C SER A 511 14.33 -4.36 33.72
N GLY A 512 13.60 -5.25 34.41
CA GLY A 512 14.12 -6.11 35.48
C GLY A 512 14.27 -5.39 36.81
N THR A 513 13.46 -4.35 37.03
CA THR A 513 13.31 -3.61 38.28
C THR A 513 12.07 -4.10 39.06
N ASP A 514 11.70 -3.46 40.18
CA ASP A 514 10.75 -4.00 41.18
C ASP A 514 9.56 -3.03 41.38
N PRO A 515 8.41 -3.22 40.71
CA PRO A 515 7.27 -2.28 40.63
C PRO A 515 6.45 -2.14 41.93
N LEU A 516 7.03 -2.54 43.05
CA LEU A 516 6.44 -2.44 44.40
C LEU A 516 7.39 -1.71 45.36
N ASN A 517 8.36 -0.99 44.80
CA ASN A 517 9.48 -0.35 45.46
C ASN A 517 9.96 0.85 44.64
N ALA A 518 9.35 2.01 44.93
CA ALA A 518 9.61 3.40 44.48
C ALA A 518 11.05 3.95 44.66
N GLN A 519 12.01 3.04 44.78
CA GLN A 519 13.43 3.21 44.91
C GLN A 519 14.22 2.17 44.08
N ASP A 520 13.61 1.44 43.15
CA ASP A 520 14.36 0.55 42.24
C ASP A 520 14.02 0.74 40.75
N PHE A 521 13.55 1.93 40.35
CA PHE A 521 13.19 2.32 38.98
C PHE A 521 14.27 2.22 37.86
N PRO A 522 13.85 2.18 36.58
CA PRO A 522 14.75 2.10 35.42
C PRO A 522 15.76 3.25 35.34
N GLY A 523 17.05 2.89 35.21
CA GLY A 523 18.14 3.86 35.06
C GLY A 523 18.80 4.33 36.37
N LYS A 524 18.40 3.80 37.53
CA LYS A 524 19.03 4.11 38.83
C LYS A 524 20.50 3.69 38.89
N ILE A 525 21.42 4.67 38.97
CA ILE A 525 22.86 4.42 39.04
C ILE A 525 23.32 4.16 40.50
N THR A 526 23.42 2.90 40.91
CA THR A 526 23.93 2.55 42.25
C THR A 526 25.47 2.51 42.32
N PRO A 527 26.12 3.07 43.37
CA PRO A 527 27.57 2.99 43.51
C PRO A 527 28.06 1.65 44.06
N SER A 528 28.93 0.98 43.30
CA SER A 528 29.87 -0.09 43.71
C SER A 528 29.35 -1.50 44.10
N GLY A 529 29.23 -2.35 43.07
CA GLY A 529 30.21 -3.42 42.85
C GLY A 529 29.99 -4.80 43.49
N GLY A 530 29.83 -5.83 42.63
CA GLY A 530 29.98 -7.23 43.04
C GLY A 530 29.50 -8.26 42.00
N LEU A 531 30.39 -8.76 41.15
CA LEU A 531 30.11 -9.96 40.35
C LEU A 531 29.88 -11.16 41.28
N ASN A 532 28.73 -11.84 41.18
CA ASN A 532 28.55 -13.15 41.78
C ASN A 532 27.80 -14.10 40.81
N PHE A 533 28.57 -14.95 40.13
CA PHE A 533 28.01 -16.02 39.29
C PHE A 533 27.59 -17.21 40.16
N GLY A 534 26.27 -17.44 40.29
CA GLY A 534 25.67 -18.63 40.88
C GLY A 534 24.61 -19.20 39.95
N LEU A 535 24.83 -20.41 39.42
CA LEU A 535 23.99 -21.07 38.40
C LEU A 535 22.77 -21.80 38.99
N ILE A 536 21.84 -22.18 38.09
CA ILE A 536 20.66 -23.09 38.28
C ILE A 536 19.45 -22.36 38.92
N THR A 537 18.29 -22.13 38.30
CA THR A 537 17.70 -22.45 36.96
C THR A 537 16.56 -21.43 36.71
N LEU A 538 15.94 -21.24 35.53
CA LEU A 538 15.92 -21.98 34.25
C LEU A 538 16.04 -21.02 33.04
N ILE A 539 15.56 -21.43 31.86
CA ILE A 539 15.49 -20.69 30.58
C ILE A 539 14.03 -20.68 30.11
N ILE A 540 13.41 -19.49 29.98
CA ILE A 540 12.73 -18.98 28.76
C ILE A 540 12.85 -17.44 28.87
N GLY A 541 13.26 -16.73 27.81
CA GLY A 541 13.41 -15.26 27.88
C GLY A 541 14.42 -14.62 26.91
N ILE A 542 15.11 -15.39 26.07
CA ILE A 542 16.06 -14.85 25.07
C ILE A 542 15.88 -15.56 23.71
N VAL A 543 14.69 -15.46 23.09
CA VAL A 543 14.50 -15.38 21.62
C VAL A 543 13.11 -14.77 21.31
N SER A 544 13.02 -13.45 21.11
CA SER A 544 11.87 -12.84 20.40
C SER A 544 12.18 -11.43 19.88
N SER A 545 12.85 -10.57 20.65
CA SER A 545 13.10 -9.16 20.31
C SER A 545 14.13 -8.88 19.18
N VAL A 546 14.73 -9.91 18.55
CA VAL A 546 15.71 -9.72 17.43
C VAL A 546 15.41 -10.63 16.22
N ALA A 547 14.26 -11.33 16.17
CA ALA A 547 14.00 -12.36 15.15
C ALA A 547 12.84 -12.08 14.16
N LEU A 548 12.10 -10.97 14.28
CA LEU A 548 10.98 -10.65 13.38
C LEU A 548 11.26 -9.57 12.33
N GLY A 549 12.38 -8.82 12.44
CA GLY A 549 12.73 -7.78 11.46
C GLY A 549 13.31 -8.25 10.12
N ILE A 550 13.68 -9.53 9.97
CA ILE A 550 14.44 -10.03 8.78
C ILE A 550 13.79 -11.27 8.12
N ALA A 551 12.83 -11.95 8.76
CA ALA A 551 12.22 -13.17 8.23
C ALA A 551 11.16 -12.94 7.12
N GLY A 552 10.55 -11.74 7.04
CA GLY A 552 9.55 -11.42 6.01
C GLY A 552 10.12 -11.28 4.59
N GLY A 553 11.38 -10.85 4.45
CA GLY A 553 11.99 -10.52 3.16
C GLY A 553 12.43 -11.71 2.30
N ILE A 554 12.66 -12.89 2.89
CA ILE A 554 13.28 -14.02 2.19
C ILE A 554 12.24 -15.06 1.70
N PHE A 555 11.05 -15.13 2.31
CA PHE A 555 10.05 -16.13 1.92
C PHE A 555 9.31 -15.81 0.61
N TYR A 556 9.27 -14.54 0.19
CA TYR A 556 8.71 -14.16 -1.12
C TYR A 556 9.58 -14.64 -2.30
N TYR A 557 10.90 -14.80 -2.10
CA TYR A 557 11.84 -15.06 -3.19
C TYR A 557 12.09 -16.53 -3.53
N LEU A 558 11.55 -17.48 -2.77
CA LEU A 558 11.77 -18.93 -3.00
C LEU A 558 10.56 -19.70 -3.57
N LYS A 559 9.39 -19.08 -3.74
CA LYS A 559 8.19 -19.75 -4.28
C LYS A 559 8.03 -19.70 -5.81
N LYS A 560 9.02 -19.20 -6.57
CA LYS A 560 8.97 -19.12 -8.05
C LYS A 560 10.01 -19.98 -8.81
N ILE A 561 10.73 -20.89 -8.14
CA ILE A 561 11.77 -21.75 -8.77
C ILE A 561 11.43 -23.26 -8.74
N ARG A 562 10.27 -23.68 -8.24
CA ARG A 562 9.81 -25.10 -8.31
C ARG A 562 8.37 -25.31 -8.77
N VAL A 563 8.07 -24.91 -10.00
CA VAL A 563 7.14 -25.64 -10.88
C VAL A 563 7.71 -25.64 -12.30
N ASN A 564 8.63 -26.59 -12.58
CA ASN A 564 8.93 -27.16 -13.90
C ASN A 564 10.13 -28.13 -13.81
N GLN A 565 9.95 -29.25 -13.11
CA GLN A 565 10.62 -30.55 -13.36
C GLN A 565 10.19 -31.57 -12.30
N ILE A 566 9.15 -32.34 -12.63
CA ILE A 566 9.08 -33.82 -12.69
C ILE A 566 7.82 -34.15 -13.48
#